data_AF-A0A8T5RRU5-F1
#
_entry.id   AF-A0A8T5RRU5-F1
#
_cell.length_a   1.000
_cell.length_b   1.000
_cell.length_c   1.000
_cell.angle_alpha   90.00
_cell.angle_beta   90.00
_cell.angle_gamma   90.00
#
_symmetry.space_group_name_H-M   'P 1'
#
loop_
_entity.id
_entity.type
_entity.pdbx_description
1 polymer ?
#
loop_
_entity_poly.entity_id
_entity_poly.type
_entity_poly.pdbx_seq_one_letter_code
_entity_poly.pdbx_strand_id
1 'polypeptide(L)'
;MVEYLSFEENIGNKVKIKGKIAKEIWQHLVLSVKEHPFMEYIDLDEDHQIVVYSKGKIECEGNFEMIGELLKAKGESKNPRAKIHDDIYFEYQLIVETWKCSKG
;
A
#
# COMPACT_ATOMS: atom_id res chain seq x y z
N MET A 1 1.43 -12.26 -10.36
CA MET A 1 1.89 -11.22 -9.42
C MET A 1 1.61 -9.91 -10.11
N VAL A 2 1.06 -8.92 -9.42
CA VAL A 2 0.76 -7.61 -10.01
C VAL A 2 1.92 -6.67 -9.72
N GLU A 3 2.39 -5.98 -10.76
CA GLU A 3 3.43 -4.96 -10.69
C GLU A 3 2.81 -3.58 -10.48
N TYR A 4 3.58 -2.65 -9.93
CA TYR A 4 3.11 -1.30 -9.60
C TYR A 4 2.47 -0.59 -10.79
N LEU A 5 3.05 -0.70 -11.99
CA LEU A 5 2.56 -0.07 -13.23
C LEU A 5 1.13 -0.50 -13.60
N SER A 6 0.67 -1.65 -13.11
CA SER A 6 -0.68 -2.18 -13.36
C SER A 6 -1.69 -1.86 -12.25
N PHE A 7 -1.31 -1.10 -11.22
CA PHE A 7 -2.17 -0.87 -10.05
C PHE A 7 -3.45 -0.12 -10.38
N GLU A 8 -3.41 0.87 -11.28
CA GLU A 8 -4.60 1.65 -11.65
C GLU A 8 -5.74 0.75 -12.18
N GLU A 9 -5.39 -0.26 -12.98
CA GLU A 9 -6.36 -1.21 -13.56
C GLU A 9 -6.89 -2.24 -12.56
N ASN A 10 -6.27 -2.33 -11.37
CA ASN A 10 -6.55 -3.34 -10.35
C ASN A 10 -7.17 -2.76 -9.07
N ILE A 11 -7.54 -1.48 -9.06
CA ILE A 11 -8.21 -0.87 -7.90
C ILE A 11 -9.53 -1.60 -7.60
N GLY A 12 -9.76 -1.91 -6.33
CA GLY A 12 -10.92 -2.66 -5.83
C GLY A 12 -10.84 -4.17 -6.08
N ASN A 13 -9.80 -4.64 -6.79
CA ASN A 13 -9.60 -6.07 -7.02
C ASN A 13 -8.67 -6.67 -5.97
N LYS A 14 -8.83 -7.97 -5.76
CA LYS A 14 -7.87 -8.78 -5.01
C LYS A 14 -6.63 -9.02 -5.87
N VAL A 15 -5.49 -8.52 -5.41
CA VAL A 15 -4.20 -8.67 -6.08
C VAL A 15 -3.22 -9.48 -5.24
N LYS A 16 -2.22 -10.05 -5.90
CA LYS A 16 -1.04 -10.61 -5.24
C LYS A 16 0.17 -9.76 -5.58
N ILE A 17 0.81 -9.19 -4.56
CA ILE A 17 2.05 -8.41 -4.67
C ILE A 17 3.18 -9.09 -3.90
N LYS A 18 4.42 -8.71 -4.21
CA LYS A 18 5.62 -9.12 -3.49
C LYS A 18 6.40 -7.87 -3.09
N GLY A 19 7.01 -7.92 -1.91
CA GLY A 19 7.86 -6.84 -1.41
C GLY A 19 8.53 -7.23 -0.11
N LYS A 20 9.18 -6.25 0.53
CA LYS A 20 9.85 -6.39 1.83
C LYS A 20 9.44 -5.24 2.74
N ILE A 21 9.50 -5.45 4.06
CA ILE A 21 9.25 -4.36 5.02
C ILE A 21 10.31 -3.29 4.81
N ALA A 22 9.86 -2.06 4.62
CA ALA A 22 10.71 -0.90 4.38
C ALA A 22 11.57 -0.58 5.61
N LYS A 23 12.83 -0.25 5.37
CA LYS A 23 13.74 0.25 6.42
C LYS A 23 13.67 1.76 6.57
N GLU A 24 13.46 2.45 5.45
CA GLU A 24 13.30 3.90 5.39
C GLU A 24 11.87 4.21 4.97
N ILE A 25 11.17 4.98 5.80
CA ILE A 25 9.75 5.29 5.59
C ILE A 25 9.64 6.65 4.91
N TRP A 26 9.00 6.68 3.75
CA TRP A 26 8.71 7.94 3.05
C TRP A 26 7.39 8.55 3.56
N GLN A 27 7.17 9.83 3.25
CA GLN A 27 5.93 10.49 3.62
C GLN A 27 4.79 9.96 2.74
N HIS A 28 3.84 9.25 3.36
CA HIS A 28 2.66 8.69 2.69
C HIS A 28 1.36 9.24 3.28
N LEU A 29 0.33 9.26 2.44
CA LEU A 29 -1.06 9.31 2.91
C LEU A 29 -1.35 8.01 3.66
N VAL A 30 -2.05 8.09 4.79
CA VAL A 30 -2.48 6.92 5.56
C VAL A 30 -3.97 6.98 5.84
N LEU A 31 -4.62 5.83 5.81
CA LEU A 31 -6.03 5.62 6.12
C LEU A 31 -6.17 5.03 7.52
N SER A 32 -7.31 5.29 8.15
CA SER A 32 -7.69 4.61 9.39
C SER A 32 -8.54 3.38 9.04
N VAL A 33 -7.93 2.20 9.03
CA VAL A 33 -8.60 0.93 8.71
C VAL A 33 -8.81 0.12 9.99
N LYS A 34 -9.92 0.36 10.70
CA LYS A 34 -10.18 -0.22 12.04
C LYS A 34 -10.09 -1.75 12.09
N GLU A 35 -10.51 -2.44 11.04
CA GLU A 35 -10.53 -3.90 10.97
C GLU A 35 -9.14 -4.52 10.70
N HIS A 36 -8.18 -3.70 10.26
CA HIS A 36 -6.81 -4.09 9.90
C HIS A 36 -5.82 -3.14 10.58
N PRO A 37 -5.65 -3.26 11.91
CA PRO A 37 -4.97 -2.24 12.72
C PRO A 37 -3.44 -2.23 12.55
N PHE A 38 -2.84 -3.27 11.97
CA PHE A 38 -1.40 -3.32 11.75
C PHE A 38 -1.06 -2.69 10.42
N MET A 39 -0.30 -1.60 10.46
CA MET A 39 0.13 -0.85 9.29
C MET A 39 1.63 -1.01 9.11
N GLU A 40 2.06 -1.38 7.90
CA GLU A 40 3.46 -1.52 7.53
C GLU A 40 3.72 -0.78 6.21
N TYR A 41 4.96 -0.33 6.02
CA TYR A 41 5.44 0.24 4.76
C TYR A 41 6.23 -0.83 4.02
N ILE A 42 5.86 -1.11 2.78
CA ILE A 42 6.48 -2.17 2.00
C ILE A 42 7.20 -1.55 0.81
N ASP A 43 8.50 -1.81 0.73
CA ASP A 43 9.28 -1.56 -0.48
C ASP A 43 8.90 -2.63 -1.52
N LEU A 44 8.43 -2.16 -2.67
CA LEU A 44 8.21 -2.97 -3.86
C LEU A 44 9.49 -2.99 -4.71
N ASP A 45 9.42 -3.68 -5.85
CA ASP A 45 10.44 -3.53 -6.89
C ASP A 45 10.37 -2.11 -7.48
N GLU A 46 11.50 -1.58 -7.97
CA GLU A 46 11.59 -0.32 -8.74
C GLU A 46 11.23 0.98 -7.98
N ASP A 47 11.83 1.21 -6.81
CA ASP A 47 11.77 2.49 -6.08
C ASP A 47 10.35 2.94 -5.66
N HIS A 48 9.43 1.99 -5.50
CA HIS A 48 8.07 2.23 -5.02
C HIS A 48 7.87 1.72 -3.59
N GLN A 49 7.14 2.49 -2.79
CA GLN A 49 6.72 2.10 -1.44
C GLN A 49 5.18 2.15 -1.36
N ILE A 50 4.58 1.16 -0.70
CA ILE A 50 3.14 1.06 -0.48
C ILE A 50 2.82 0.88 1.00
N VAL A 51 1.77 1.54 1.47
CA VAL A 51 1.20 1.31 2.79
C VAL A 51 0.27 0.10 2.75
N VAL A 52 0.50 -0.85 3.66
CA VAL A 52 -0.33 -2.06 3.78
C VAL A 52 -0.96 -2.14 5.16
N TYR A 53 -2.21 -2.58 5.21
CA TYR A 53 -2.97 -2.79 6.44
C TYR A 53 -3.29 -4.27 6.59
N SER A 54 -3.09 -4.83 7.78
CA SER A 54 -3.28 -6.25 8.05
C SER A 54 -3.94 -6.50 9.40
N LYS A 55 -4.56 -7.68 9.56
CA LYS A 55 -5.17 -8.10 10.83
C LYS A 55 -4.16 -8.51 11.89
N GLY A 56 -2.97 -8.91 11.47
CA GLY A 56 -1.88 -9.33 12.35
C GLY A 56 -0.57 -8.75 11.84
N LYS A 57 0.37 -8.49 12.74
CA LYS A 57 1.68 -7.95 12.40
C LYS A 57 2.42 -8.85 11.42
N ILE A 58 3.01 -8.24 10.40
CA ILE A 58 3.84 -8.94 9.41
C ILE A 58 5.28 -8.93 9.93
N GLU A 59 5.86 -10.10 10.17
CA GLU A 59 7.21 -10.26 10.74
C GLU A 59 8.14 -11.06 9.82
N CYS A 60 8.00 -10.89 8.51
CA CYS A 60 8.84 -11.59 7.54
C CYS A 60 10.22 -10.95 7.43
N GLU A 61 11.27 -11.77 7.52
CA GLU A 61 12.62 -11.38 7.17
C GLU A 61 12.80 -11.45 5.64
N GLY A 62 13.02 -10.29 5.00
CA GLY A 62 13.22 -10.21 3.55
C GLY A 62 11.93 -10.15 2.75
N ASN A 63 11.95 -10.72 1.54
CA ASN A 63 10.83 -10.65 0.61
C ASN A 63 9.69 -11.61 0.99
N PHE A 64 8.45 -11.19 0.78
CA PHE A 64 7.26 -11.99 1.05
C PHE A 64 6.12 -11.66 0.09
N GLU A 65 5.17 -12.58 -0.04
CA GLU A 65 3.97 -12.38 -0.85
C GLU A 65 2.82 -11.89 0.03
N MET A 66 2.01 -10.99 -0.50
CA MET A 66 0.77 -10.52 0.11
C MET A 66 -0.38 -10.67 -0.89
N ILE A 67 -1.54 -11.07 -0.39
CA ILE A 67 -2.79 -11.10 -1.15
C ILE A 67 -3.79 -10.21 -0.41
N GLY A 68 -4.37 -9.25 -1.11
CA GLY A 68 -5.25 -8.26 -0.53
C GLY A 68 -6.01 -7.45 -1.57
N GLU A 69 -6.92 -6.61 -1.10
CA GLU A 69 -7.66 -5.66 -1.94
C GLU A 69 -6.83 -4.39 -2.13
N LEU A 70 -6.62 -4.01 -3.40
CA LEU A 70 -5.89 -2.80 -3.76
C LEU A 70 -6.81 -1.58 -3.70
N LEU A 71 -6.39 -0.55 -2.97
CA LEU A 71 -7.13 0.70 -2.79
C LEU A 71 -6.41 1.87 -3.43
N LYS A 72 -7.18 2.91 -3.76
CA LYS A 72 -6.67 4.23 -4.14
C LYS A 72 -7.07 5.24 -3.06
N ALA A 73 -6.13 5.55 -2.18
CA ALA A 73 -6.30 6.57 -1.16
C ALA A 73 -6.17 7.96 -1.81
N LYS A 74 -7.08 8.89 -1.49
CA LYS A 74 -7.07 10.25 -2.03
C LYS A 74 -6.88 11.25 -0.90
N GLY A 75 -5.93 12.16 -1.05
CA GLY A 75 -5.75 13.31 -0.18
C GLY A 75 -6.39 14.54 -0.80
N GLU A 76 -7.15 15.28 -0.02
CA GLU A 76 -7.58 16.63 -0.41
C GLU A 76 -6.42 17.62 -0.25
N SER A 77 -6.36 18.61 -1.15
CA SER A 77 -5.38 19.69 -1.05
C SER A 77 -5.55 20.45 0.26
N LYS A 78 -4.47 20.61 1.02
CA LYS A 78 -4.46 21.43 2.25
C LYS A 78 -4.52 22.94 1.95
N ASN A 79 -4.56 23.35 0.69
CA ASN A 79 -4.63 24.74 0.28
C ASN A 79 -6.11 25.19 0.13
N PRO A 80 -6.63 26.05 1.01
CA PRO A 80 -8.01 26.52 0.95
C PRO A 80 -8.31 27.41 -0.27
N ARG A 81 -7.30 27.76 -1.08
CA ARG A 81 -7.43 28.53 -2.33
C ARG A 81 -7.20 27.70 -3.59
N ALA A 82 -6.96 26.39 -3.46
CA ALA A 82 -6.85 25.52 -4.63
C ALA A 82 -8.18 25.48 -5.38
N LYS A 83 -8.14 25.65 -6.69
CA LYS A 83 -9.29 25.34 -7.55
C LYS A 83 -9.53 23.83 -7.45
N ILE A 84 -10.79 23.42 -7.41
CA ILE A 84 -11.28 22.05 -7.12
C ILE A 84 -10.64 20.95 -8.00
N HIS A 85 -9.90 21.30 -9.05
CA HIS A 85 -9.38 20.38 -10.04
C HIS A 85 -7.85 20.17 -10.02
N ASP A 86 -7.07 20.95 -9.26
CA ASP A 86 -5.63 21.02 -9.51
C ASP A 86 -4.75 20.11 -8.62
N ASP A 87 -5.21 19.66 -7.45
CA ASP A 87 -4.30 19.01 -6.46
C ASP A 87 -4.92 17.78 -5.75
N ILE A 88 -5.47 16.81 -6.50
CA ILE A 88 -5.84 15.51 -5.89
C ILE A 88 -4.62 14.60 -5.95
N TYR A 89 -3.92 14.50 -4.81
CA TYR A 89 -2.88 13.49 -4.63
C TYR A 89 -3.54 12.15 -4.31
N PHE A 90 -3.10 11.10 -4.98
CA PHE A 90 -3.53 9.74 -4.67
C PHE A 90 -2.33 8.83 -4.48
N GLU A 91 -2.53 7.83 -3.64
CA GLU A 91 -1.55 6.78 -3.39
C GLU A 91 -2.26 5.43 -3.40
N TYR A 92 -1.60 4.40 -3.91
CA TYR A 92 -2.10 3.05 -3.80
C TYR A 92 -1.78 2.48 -2.42
N GLN A 93 -2.71 1.70 -1.88
CA GLN A 93 -2.59 1.06 -0.58
C GLN A 93 -3.21 -0.34 -0.64
N LEU A 94 -2.85 -1.24 0.28
CA LEU A 94 -3.35 -2.61 0.25
C LEU A 94 -4.00 -3.00 1.58
N ILE A 95 -5.24 -3.49 1.54
CA ILE A 95 -5.82 -4.22 2.67
C ILE A 95 -5.45 -5.69 2.51
N VAL A 96 -4.50 -6.15 3.29
CA VAL A 96 -3.95 -7.50 3.24
C VAL A 96 -4.89 -8.47 3.96
N GLU A 97 -5.29 -9.51 3.23
CA GLU A 97 -6.02 -10.64 3.79
C GLU A 97 -5.09 -11.76 4.25
N THR A 98 -4.08 -12.07 3.44
CA THR A 98 -3.10 -13.13 3.73
C THR A 98 -1.72 -12.74 3.24
N TRP A 99 -0.69 -13.22 3.93
CA TRP A 99 0.70 -13.03 3.56
C TRP A 99 1.49 -14.29 3.84
N LYS A 100 2.60 -14.44 3.13
CA LYS A 100 3.49 -15.60 3.26
C LYS A 100 4.92 -15.16 3.07
N CYS A 101 5.75 -15.34 4.11
CA CYS A 101 7.18 -15.12 4.01
C CYS A 101 7.78 -16.03 2.93
N SER A 102 8.66 -15.48 2.09
CA SER A 102 9.45 -16.34 1.20
C SER A 102 10.38 -17.17 2.07
N LYS A 103 10.57 -18.44 1.73
CA LYS A 103 11.67 -19.20 2.33
C LYS A 103 12.96 -18.66 1.72
N GLY A 104 13.84 -18.12 2.56
CA GLY A 104 15.22 -17.82 2.20
C GLY A 104 15.99 -19.09 1.86
#